data_AF-A0A2R6GP50-F1
#
_entry.id   AF-A0A2R6GP50-F1
#
_cell.length_a   1.000
_cell.length_b   1.000
_cell.length_c   1.000
_cell.angle_alpha   90.00
_cell.angle_beta   90.00
_cell.angle_gamma   90.00
#
_symmetry.space_group_name_H-M   'P 1'
#
loop_
_entity.id
_entity.type
_entity.pdbx_description
1 polymer ?
#
loop_
_entity_poly.entity_id
_entity_poly.type
_entity_poly.pdbx_seq_one_letter_code
_entity_poly.pdbx_strand_id
1 'polypeptide(L)'
;MYWKGHVGASLLAYAPFGAELVRAGDVAIASLGAAVMVALATLPDLDHRLRLVNHRGFTHTAGFAVLVGAVVGAGGYHLADAVAPLLGPATTAGQVGFLVGTLSVLTHVVADVVTPMGVRPLWPLADWHVSLSLVPAKSPIANYALLFAGVLASGSAMVVAVS
;
A
#
# COMPACT_ATOMS: atom_id res chain seq x y z
N MET A 1 7.71 8.20 6.75
CA MET A 1 8.42 8.83 5.60
C MET A 1 7.54 10.00 5.15
N TYR A 2 7.86 10.75 4.08
CA TYR A 2 6.89 11.69 3.50
C TYR A 2 6.17 11.02 2.32
N TRP A 3 5.14 11.68 1.80
CA TRP A 3 4.26 11.14 0.75
C TRP A 3 5.02 10.46 -0.40
N LYS A 4 6.09 11.10 -0.93
CA LYS A 4 6.90 10.53 -2.01
C LYS A 4 7.52 9.18 -1.65
N GLY A 5 8.08 9.05 -0.45
CA GLY A 5 8.68 7.81 0.01
C GLY A 5 7.63 6.70 0.16
N HIS A 6 6.45 7.02 0.72
CA HIS A 6 5.38 6.05 0.88
C HIS A 6 4.75 5.59 -0.44
N VAL A 7 4.54 6.51 -1.39
CA VAL A 7 4.09 6.17 -2.74
C VAL A 7 5.12 5.28 -3.45
N GLY A 8 6.40 5.63 -3.36
CA GLY A 8 7.48 4.84 -3.91
C GLY A 8 7.52 3.41 -3.36
N ALA A 9 7.47 3.26 -2.03
CA ALA A 9 7.43 1.96 -1.38
C ALA A 9 6.19 1.14 -1.78
N SER A 10 5.03 1.80 -1.91
CA SER A 10 3.77 1.17 -2.31
C SER A 10 3.83 0.65 -3.75
N LEU A 11 4.31 1.46 -4.68
CA LEU A 11 4.50 1.05 -6.08
C LEU A 11 5.53 -0.08 -6.21
N LEU A 12 6.65 0.03 -5.49
CA LEU A 12 7.71 -0.98 -5.50
C LEU A 12 7.19 -2.36 -5.06
N ALA A 13 6.41 -2.40 -3.97
CA ALA A 13 5.84 -3.64 -3.46
C ALA A 13 4.70 -4.19 -4.32
N TYR A 14 3.93 -3.32 -4.97
CA TYR A 14 2.81 -3.71 -5.82
C TYR A 14 3.24 -4.23 -7.20
N ALA A 15 4.38 -3.75 -7.71
CA ALA A 15 4.89 -4.07 -9.06
C ALA A 15 4.74 -5.56 -9.48
N PRO A 16 5.18 -6.57 -8.69
CA PRO A 16 5.01 -7.97 -9.07
C PRO A 16 3.53 -8.39 -9.21
N PHE A 17 2.65 -7.94 -8.32
CA PHE A 17 1.21 -8.27 -8.38
C PHE A 17 0.53 -7.62 -9.60
N GLY A 18 0.89 -6.38 -9.90
CA GLY A 18 0.42 -5.68 -11.09
C GLY A 18 0.84 -6.40 -12.38
N ALA A 19 2.07 -6.90 -12.45
CA ALA A 19 2.53 -7.69 -13.59
C ALA A 19 1.75 -9.00 -13.77
N GLU A 20 1.50 -9.74 -12.70
CA GLU A 20 0.70 -10.98 -12.78
C GLU A 20 -0.73 -10.72 -13.25
N LEU A 21 -1.37 -9.65 -12.78
CA LEU A 21 -2.70 -9.24 -13.28
C LEU A 21 -2.67 -8.89 -14.76
N VAL A 22 -1.65 -8.17 -15.24
CA VAL A 22 -1.50 -7.86 -16.67
C VAL A 22 -1.28 -9.13 -17.49
N ARG A 23 -0.45 -10.08 -17.03
CA ARG A 23 -0.24 -11.39 -17.69
C ARG A 23 -1.53 -12.21 -17.78
N ALA A 24 -2.43 -12.06 -16.81
CA ALA A 24 -3.75 -12.68 -16.82
C ALA A 24 -4.77 -11.97 -17.73
N GLY A 25 -4.42 -10.82 -18.31
CA GLY A 25 -5.30 -10.00 -19.16
C GLY A 25 -6.10 -8.94 -18.39
N ASP A 26 -5.93 -8.85 -17.07
CA ASP A 26 -6.69 -7.97 -16.17
C ASP A 26 -6.07 -6.57 -16.04
N VAL A 27 -5.75 -5.93 -17.18
CA VAL A 27 -5.02 -4.65 -17.24
C VAL A 27 -5.75 -3.53 -16.46
N ALA A 28 -7.07 -3.48 -16.55
CA ALA A 28 -7.90 -2.48 -15.85
C ALA A 28 -7.80 -2.63 -14.33
N ILE A 29 -7.92 -3.85 -13.83
CA ILE A 29 -7.81 -4.18 -12.40
C ILE A 29 -6.38 -3.90 -11.91
N ALA A 30 -5.37 -4.28 -12.70
CA ALA A 30 -3.96 -4.00 -12.39
C ALA A 30 -3.71 -2.50 -12.20
N SER A 31 -4.22 -1.68 -13.12
CA SER A 31 -4.11 -0.22 -13.11
C SER A 31 -4.85 0.41 -11.93
N LEU A 32 -6.07 -0.06 -11.66
CA LEU A 32 -6.85 0.41 -10.52
C LEU A 32 -6.20 0.04 -9.20
N GLY A 33 -5.63 -1.18 -9.08
CA GLY A 33 -4.88 -1.59 -7.91
C GLY A 33 -3.69 -0.66 -7.64
N ALA A 34 -2.92 -0.29 -8.68
CA ALA A 34 -1.85 0.71 -8.54
C ALA A 34 -2.40 2.08 -8.09
N ALA A 35 -3.54 2.52 -8.62
CA ALA A 35 -4.16 3.77 -8.22
C ALA A 35 -4.59 3.75 -6.74
N VAL A 36 -5.15 2.64 -6.26
CA VAL A 36 -5.49 2.45 -4.84
C VAL A 36 -4.23 2.46 -3.97
N MET A 37 -3.15 1.77 -4.38
CA MET A 37 -1.87 1.79 -3.68
C MET A 37 -1.33 3.22 -3.50
N VAL A 38 -1.42 4.06 -4.54
CA VAL A 38 -1.01 5.47 -4.48
C VAL A 38 -1.95 6.28 -3.58
N ALA A 39 -3.26 6.10 -3.74
CA ALA A 39 -4.26 6.85 -2.98
C ALA A 39 -4.19 6.59 -1.47
N LEU A 40 -3.88 5.35 -1.07
CA LEU A 40 -3.83 4.93 0.32
C LEU A 40 -2.43 4.96 0.93
N ALA A 41 -1.39 5.31 0.16
CA ALA A 41 0.01 5.26 0.60
C ALA A 41 0.29 6.02 1.92
N THR A 42 -0.45 7.08 2.21
CA THR A 42 -0.34 7.87 3.46
C THR A 42 -1.60 7.82 4.31
N LEU A 43 -2.46 6.81 4.11
CA LEU A 43 -3.69 6.65 4.89
C LEU A 43 -3.40 6.57 6.41
N PRO A 44 -2.39 5.81 6.89
CA PRO A 44 -2.07 5.78 8.33
C PRO A 44 -1.78 7.16 8.93
N ASP A 45 -1.04 8.01 8.20
CA ASP A 45 -0.64 9.35 8.64
C ASP A 45 -1.80 10.37 8.71
N LEU A 46 -3.01 9.99 8.29
CA LEU A 46 -4.20 10.80 8.58
C LEU A 46 -4.45 10.92 10.09
N ASP A 47 -3.84 10.04 10.91
CA ASP A 47 -3.85 10.14 12.37
C ASP A 47 -3.33 11.48 12.91
N HIS A 48 -2.40 12.15 12.21
CA HIS A 48 -1.95 13.50 12.56
C HIS A 48 -3.09 14.54 12.59
N ARG A 49 -4.22 14.26 11.93
CA ARG A 49 -5.39 15.14 11.89
C ARG A 49 -6.46 14.74 12.92
N LEU A 50 -6.29 13.61 13.58
CA LEU A 50 -7.28 13.03 14.49
C LEU A 50 -6.84 13.26 15.94
N ARG A 51 -7.56 14.13 16.66
CA ARG A 51 -7.22 14.51 18.04
C ARG A 51 -7.18 13.34 19.04
N LEU A 52 -7.87 12.25 18.74
CA LEU A 52 -8.01 11.09 19.62
C LEU A 52 -7.16 9.89 19.18
N VAL A 53 -6.39 10.00 18.09
CA VAL A 53 -5.56 8.92 17.58
C VAL A 53 -4.09 9.30 17.76
N ASN A 54 -3.35 8.47 18.48
CA ASN A 54 -1.91 8.65 18.62
C ASN A 54 -1.24 8.35 17.29
N HIS A 55 -0.35 9.24 16.86
CA HIS A 55 0.48 8.98 15.69
C HIS A 55 1.33 7.73 15.91
N ARG A 56 1.33 6.80 14.93
CA ARG A 56 1.96 5.47 15.04
C ARG A 56 1.38 4.56 16.12
N GLY A 57 0.13 4.81 16.48
CA GLY A 57 -0.71 3.91 17.25
C GLY A 57 -1.38 2.87 16.34
N PHE A 58 -2.68 2.68 16.52
CA PHE A 58 -3.45 1.64 15.81
C PHE A 58 -3.32 1.71 14.27
N THR A 59 -3.26 2.92 13.70
CA THR A 59 -3.13 3.17 12.26
C THR A 59 -1.86 2.58 11.62
N HIS A 60 -0.82 2.32 12.41
CA HIS A 60 0.46 1.76 11.92
C HIS A 60 0.66 0.30 12.35
N THR A 61 -0.43 -0.48 12.36
CA THR A 61 -0.45 -1.89 12.78
C THR A 61 -0.89 -2.82 11.65
N ALA A 62 -0.53 -4.10 11.78
CA ALA A 62 -1.04 -5.16 10.91
C ALA A 62 -2.56 -5.32 11.04
N GLY A 63 -3.13 -5.10 12.23
CA GLY A 63 -4.58 -5.11 12.44
C GLY A 63 -5.31 -4.04 11.63
N PHE A 64 -4.78 -2.81 11.61
CA PHE A 64 -5.31 -1.76 10.74
C PHE A 64 -5.12 -2.06 9.26
N ALA A 65 -4.01 -2.70 8.87
CA ALA A 65 -3.82 -3.15 7.49
C ALA A 65 -4.92 -4.13 7.06
N VAL A 66 -5.22 -5.15 7.88
CA VAL A 66 -6.31 -6.10 7.60
C VAL A 66 -7.67 -5.40 7.56
N LEU A 67 -7.92 -4.43 8.45
CA LEU A 67 -9.17 -3.66 8.45
C LEU A 67 -9.34 -2.87 7.14
N VAL A 68 -8.30 -2.14 6.71
CA VAL A 68 -8.34 -1.37 5.46
C VAL A 68 -8.49 -2.32 4.27
N GLY A 69 -7.76 -3.43 4.25
CA GLY A 69 -7.93 -4.50 3.27
C GLY A 69 -9.37 -5.00 3.20
N ALA A 70 -9.98 -5.33 4.34
CA ALA A 70 -11.36 -5.82 4.39
C ALA A 70 -12.35 -4.78 3.85
N VAL A 71 -12.18 -3.49 4.17
CA VAL A 71 -13.04 -2.41 3.66
C VAL A 71 -12.90 -2.26 2.14
N VAL A 72 -11.66 -2.21 1.63
CA VAL A 72 -11.41 -2.06 0.19
C VAL A 72 -11.87 -3.30 -0.58
N GLY A 73 -11.62 -4.49 -0.05
CA GLY A 73 -12.06 -5.77 -0.63
C GLY A 73 -13.58 -5.91 -0.65
N ALA A 74 -14.27 -5.57 0.44
CA ALA A 74 -15.73 -5.55 0.46
C ALA A 74 -16.29 -4.54 -0.56
N GLY A 75 -15.67 -3.36 -0.66
CA GLY A 75 -16.01 -2.36 -1.70
C GLY A 75 -15.83 -2.92 -3.11
N GLY A 76 -14.69 -3.55 -3.40
CA GLY A 76 -14.43 -4.19 -4.70
C GLY A 76 -15.45 -5.27 -5.04
N TYR A 77 -15.79 -6.14 -4.09
CA TYR A 77 -16.76 -7.21 -4.27
C TYR A 77 -18.17 -6.67 -4.56
N HIS A 78 -18.66 -5.71 -3.75
CA HIS A 78 -20.02 -5.19 -3.89
C HIS A 78 -20.21 -4.21 -5.04
N LEU A 79 -19.14 -3.56 -5.51
CA LEU A 79 -19.21 -2.63 -6.64
C LEU A 79 -18.94 -3.30 -7.98
N ALA A 80 -18.47 -4.56 -8.00
CA ALA A 80 -18.05 -5.24 -9.23
C ALA A 80 -19.12 -5.24 -10.31
N ASP A 81 -20.38 -5.60 -9.99
CA ASP A 81 -21.45 -5.64 -10.99
C ASP A 81 -21.79 -4.25 -11.55
N ALA A 82 -21.66 -3.20 -10.75
CA ALA A 82 -21.95 -1.82 -11.16
C ALA A 82 -20.88 -1.26 -12.11
N VAL A 83 -19.66 -1.79 -12.06
CA VAL A 83 -18.53 -1.38 -12.91
C VAL A 83 -17.87 -2.60 -13.55
N ALA A 84 -18.67 -3.59 -13.95
CA ALA A 84 -18.21 -4.88 -14.43
C ALA A 84 -17.16 -4.82 -15.55
N PRO A 85 -17.23 -3.89 -16.53
CA PRO A 85 -16.18 -3.75 -17.55
C PRO A 85 -14.80 -3.40 -16.98
N LEU A 86 -14.73 -2.85 -15.77
CA LEU A 86 -13.49 -2.42 -15.11
C LEU A 86 -12.99 -3.41 -14.06
N LEU A 87 -13.91 -4.03 -13.29
CA LEU A 87 -13.56 -4.83 -12.12
C LEU A 87 -13.62 -6.35 -12.33
N GLY A 88 -14.15 -6.83 -13.47
CA GLY A 88 -14.29 -8.26 -13.72
C GLY A 88 -15.20 -8.94 -12.68
N PRO A 89 -14.99 -10.25 -12.41
CA PRO A 89 -15.80 -10.98 -11.44
C PRO A 89 -15.69 -10.39 -10.02
N ALA A 90 -16.82 -10.35 -9.29
CA ALA A 90 -16.88 -9.81 -7.92
C ALA A 90 -15.86 -10.43 -6.97
N THR A 91 -15.62 -11.75 -7.07
CA THR A 91 -14.62 -12.44 -6.28
C THR A 91 -13.20 -11.93 -6.56
N THR A 92 -12.85 -11.72 -7.83
CA THR A 92 -11.54 -11.19 -8.24
C THR A 92 -11.37 -9.76 -7.77
N ALA A 93 -12.38 -8.90 -7.99
CA ALA A 93 -12.38 -7.52 -7.52
C ALA A 93 -12.21 -7.42 -6.01
N GLY A 94 -12.90 -8.28 -5.25
CA GLY A 94 -12.79 -8.34 -3.80
C GLY A 94 -11.42 -8.83 -3.31
N GLN A 95 -10.87 -9.87 -3.94
CA GLN A 95 -9.54 -10.39 -3.60
C GLN A 95 -8.44 -9.36 -3.89
N VAL A 96 -8.47 -8.73 -5.06
CA VAL A 96 -7.52 -7.67 -5.42
C VAL A 96 -7.70 -6.48 -4.50
N GLY A 97 -8.94 -6.06 -4.23
CA GLY A 97 -9.24 -4.97 -3.29
C GLY A 97 -8.67 -5.24 -1.89
N PHE A 98 -8.85 -6.45 -1.37
CA PHE A 98 -8.27 -6.86 -0.09
C PHE A 98 -6.75 -6.81 -0.11
N LEU A 99 -6.12 -7.33 -1.17
CA LEU A 99 -4.68 -7.32 -1.36
C LEU A 99 -4.15 -5.89 -1.36
N VAL A 100 -4.65 -5.01 -2.23
CA VAL A 100 -4.12 -3.65 -2.37
C VAL A 100 -4.40 -2.78 -1.15
N GLY A 101 -5.56 -2.94 -0.49
CA GLY A 101 -5.87 -2.23 0.75
C GLY A 101 -4.93 -2.63 1.88
N THR A 102 -4.71 -3.94 2.06
CA THR A 102 -3.78 -4.47 3.07
C THR A 102 -2.34 -4.05 2.76
N LEU A 103 -1.91 -4.26 1.51
CA LEU A 103 -0.53 -4.00 1.08
C LEU A 103 -0.17 -2.52 1.21
N SER A 104 -1.09 -1.60 0.91
CA SER A 104 -0.89 -0.15 1.07
C SER A 104 -0.51 0.26 2.50
N VAL A 105 -1.15 -0.35 3.50
CA VAL A 105 -0.84 -0.06 4.90
C VAL A 105 0.46 -0.76 5.31
N LEU A 106 0.67 -2.01 4.89
CA LEU A 106 1.90 -2.73 5.23
C LEU A 106 3.14 -2.04 4.65
N THR A 107 3.09 -1.56 3.40
CA THR A 107 4.19 -0.81 2.78
C THR A 107 4.44 0.50 3.51
N HIS A 108 3.39 1.17 3.99
CA HIS A 108 3.52 2.34 4.83
C HIS A 108 4.27 2.03 6.12
N VAL A 109 3.85 0.99 6.84
CA VAL A 109 4.48 0.54 8.10
C VAL A 109 5.95 0.16 7.88
N VAL A 110 6.25 -0.59 6.81
CA VAL A 110 7.63 -0.95 6.44
C VAL A 110 8.47 0.28 6.12
N ALA A 111 7.94 1.25 5.38
CA ALA A 111 8.65 2.51 5.10
C ALA A 111 8.93 3.31 6.38
N ASP A 112 8.08 3.18 7.40
CA ASP A 112 8.29 3.81 8.70
C ASP A 112 9.28 3.08 9.61
N VAL A 113 9.38 1.75 9.50
CA VAL A 113 10.46 0.96 10.14
C VAL A 113 11.85 1.46 9.72
N VAL A 114 12.02 1.90 8.47
CA VAL A 114 13.29 2.46 7.97
C VAL A 114 13.71 3.74 8.71
N THR A 115 12.77 4.43 9.35
CA THR A 115 13.00 5.72 10.03
C THR A 115 13.31 5.57 11.53
N PRO A 116 14.05 6.50 12.15
CA PRO A 116 14.40 6.42 13.57
C PRO A 116 13.21 6.33 14.54
N MET A 117 12.06 6.92 14.20
CA MET A 117 10.88 6.89 15.07
C MET A 117 10.26 5.48 15.17
N GLY A 118 10.43 4.62 14.15
CA GLY A 118 9.95 3.23 14.15
C GLY A 118 8.43 3.07 14.34
N VAL A 119 7.97 1.84 14.56
CA VAL A 119 6.55 1.48 14.70
C VAL A 119 6.38 0.31 15.66
N ARG A 120 5.14 0.02 16.08
CA ARG A 120 4.75 -1.20 16.82
C ARG A 120 3.75 -2.01 16.01
N PRO A 121 4.19 -2.82 15.03
CA PRO A 121 3.29 -3.41 14.03
C PRO A 121 2.22 -4.36 14.62
N LEU A 122 2.49 -4.92 15.79
CA LEU A 122 1.63 -5.92 16.43
C LEU A 122 0.80 -5.36 17.60
N TRP A 123 0.80 -4.05 17.82
CA TRP A 123 -0.04 -3.45 18.86
C TRP A 123 -1.54 -3.67 18.54
N PRO A 124 -2.42 -3.94 19.52
CA PRO A 124 -2.17 -4.02 20.97
C PRO A 124 -1.78 -5.43 21.47
N LEU A 125 -1.59 -6.41 20.58
CA LEU A 125 -1.25 -7.78 20.96
C LEU A 125 0.16 -7.87 21.54
N ALA A 126 1.09 -7.06 21.03
CA ALA A 126 2.44 -6.94 21.54
C ALA A 126 2.98 -5.52 21.41
N ASP A 127 3.75 -5.07 22.41
CA ASP A 127 4.45 -3.78 22.42
C ASP A 127 5.81 -3.79 21.71
N TRP A 128 6.04 -4.77 20.82
CA TRP A 128 7.29 -4.90 20.08
C TRP A 128 7.51 -3.71 19.15
N HIS A 129 8.53 -2.89 19.47
CA HIS A 129 8.94 -1.74 18.67
C HIS A 129 10.01 -2.14 17.68
N VAL A 130 9.85 -1.69 16.43
CA VAL A 130 10.75 -2.00 15.31
C VAL A 130 11.20 -0.70 14.66
N SER A 131 12.52 -0.51 14.57
CA SER A 131 13.16 0.57 13.82
C SER A 131 14.53 0.11 13.32
N LEU A 132 14.83 0.39 12.05
CA LEU A 132 16.17 0.24 11.48
C LEU A 132 17.00 1.51 11.61
N SER A 133 16.36 2.66 11.87
CA SER A 133 17.00 3.97 12.03
C SER A 133 18.02 4.33 10.93
N LEU A 134 17.74 3.98 9.67
CA LEU A 134 18.68 4.14 8.56
C LEU A 134 18.70 5.58 8.03
N VAL A 135 17.53 6.19 7.87
CA VAL A 135 17.39 7.54 7.31
C VAL A 135 16.26 8.32 7.99
N PRO A 136 16.43 9.62 8.28
CA PRO A 136 15.35 10.44 8.80
C PRO A 136 14.15 10.49 7.82
N ALA A 137 12.93 10.48 8.35
CA ALA A 137 11.71 10.55 7.55
C ALA A 137 11.67 11.75 6.58
N LYS A 138 12.30 12.87 6.98
CA LYS A 138 12.40 14.12 6.22
C LYS A 138 13.50 14.14 5.14
N SER A 139 14.28 13.06 4.97
CA SER A 139 15.37 13.02 3.99
C SER A 139 14.83 13.12 2.57
N PRO A 140 15.08 14.22 1.82
CA PRO A 140 14.55 14.35 0.47
C PRO A 140 15.13 13.27 -0.46
N ILE A 141 16.41 12.96 -0.32
CA ILE A 141 17.10 11.94 -1.12
C ILE A 141 16.41 10.58 -0.96
N ALA A 142 16.15 10.13 0.27
CA ALA A 142 15.52 8.84 0.50
C ALA A 142 14.08 8.79 -0.05
N ASN A 143 13.31 9.87 0.13
CA ASN A 143 11.94 9.96 -0.37
C ASN A 143 11.88 9.92 -1.91
N TYR A 144 12.77 10.64 -2.60
CA TYR A 144 12.84 10.62 -4.06
C TYR A 144 13.44 9.32 -4.60
N ALA A 145 14.43 8.73 -3.92
CA ALA A 145 15.00 7.45 -4.31
C ALA A 145 13.97 6.31 -4.26
N LEU A 146 13.16 6.24 -3.20
CA LEU A 146 12.06 5.29 -3.11
C LEU A 146 11.01 5.53 -4.19
N LEU A 147 10.63 6.79 -4.44
CA LEU A 147 9.69 7.13 -5.50
C LEU A 147 10.20 6.66 -6.88
N PHE A 148 11.46 7.00 -7.19
CA PHE A 148 12.11 6.59 -8.43
C PHE A 148 12.18 5.06 -8.56
N ALA A 149 12.60 4.37 -7.50
CA ALA A 149 12.66 2.90 -7.48
C ALA A 149 11.27 2.27 -7.71
N GLY A 150 10.22 2.79 -7.07
CA GLY A 150 8.85 2.31 -7.26
C GLY A 150 8.33 2.53 -8.69
N VAL A 151 8.59 3.70 -9.28
CA VAL A 151 8.22 3.99 -10.67
C VAL A 151 8.98 3.08 -11.64
N LEU A 152 10.30 2.93 -11.45
CA LEU A 152 11.11 2.04 -12.27
C LEU A 152 10.64 0.58 -12.16
N ALA A 153 10.40 0.09 -10.95
CA ALA A 153 9.92 -1.27 -10.73
C ALA A 153 8.56 -1.50 -11.40
N SER A 154 7.65 -0.53 -11.30
CA SER A 154 6.34 -0.59 -11.97
C SER A 154 6.50 -0.65 -13.49
N GLY A 155 7.35 0.22 -14.07
CA GLY A 155 7.61 0.23 -15.52
C GLY A 155 8.26 -1.08 -16.00
N SER A 156 9.28 -1.57 -15.31
CA SER A 156 9.93 -2.85 -15.61
C SER A 156 8.97 -4.03 -15.51
N ALA A 157 8.11 -4.04 -14.48
CA ALA A 157 7.09 -5.06 -14.30
C ALA A 157 6.10 -5.09 -15.47
N MET A 158 5.70 -3.92 -15.99
CA MET A 158 4.86 -3.84 -17.18
C MET A 158 5.57 -4.36 -18.44
N VAL A 159 6.85 -4.03 -18.64
CA VAL A 159 7.65 -4.55 -19.77
C VAL A 159 7.72 -6.08 -19.71
N VAL A 160 8.00 -6.65 -18.53
CA VAL A 160 8.04 -8.11 -18.34
C VAL A 160 6.67 -8.76 -18.54
N ALA A 161 5.58 -8.10 -18.17
CA ALA A 161 4.24 -8.66 -18.28
C ALA A 161 3.73 -8.77 -19.74
N VAL A 162 4.25 -7.95 -20.66
CA VAL A 162 3.85 -7.94 -22.08
C VAL A 162 4.87 -8.60 -23.01
N SER A 163 5.96 -9.16 -22.47
CA SER A 163 6.99 -9.91 -23.19
C SER A 163 6.70 -11.41 -23.18
#